data_AF-X1KT73-F1
#
_entry.id   AF-X1KT73-F1
#
_cell.length_a   1.000
_cell.length_b   1.000
_cell.length_c   1.000
_cell.angle_alpha   90.00
_cell.angle_beta   90.00
_cell.angle_gamma   90.00
#
_symmetry.space_group_name_H-M   'P 1'
#
loop_
_entity.id
_entity.type
_entity.pdbx_description
1 polymer ?
#
loop_
_entity_poly.entity_id
_entity_poly.type
_entity_poly.pdbx_seq_one_letter_code
_entity_poly.pdbx_strand_id
1 'polypeptide(L)'
;VLQQPFGSVTPDDRVQVDDVLFELYSWNNNPLSTAGPQVFGYTAAVGGQGYPMELVPVALTSDGPQEKRPERSGPFTLLFGNDGLGDASDTTGFFLFTKQGTLQKQTTSFDGVTPNQTFDIEIDNINETDIFVNNIDPDTGDILEDDGILFSTGDSGLWVEVDIANAQNIIFNTNSDRRKFEIEPLDDDQVRFVFGDGEFAEIPSGTFDLWYRISANENVSIPQNTVIDQNASFTYTDAFGG
;
A
#
# COMPACT_ATOMS: atom_id res chain seq x y z
N VAL A 1 1.45 15.93 16.91
CA VAL A 1 1.10 15.70 15.50
C VAL A 1 2.07 14.71 14.87
N LEU A 2 3.40 14.96 14.85
CA LEU A 2 4.38 13.93 14.46
C LEU A 2 4.77 13.05 15.67
N GLN A 3 5.12 11.79 15.41
CA GLN A 3 5.57 10.82 16.42
C GLN A 3 6.95 11.15 16.96
N GLN A 4 7.80 11.75 16.13
CA GLN A 4 9.15 12.18 16.50
C GLN A 4 9.39 13.66 16.18
N PRO A 5 10.33 14.31 16.88
CA PRO A 5 10.76 15.66 16.53
C PRO A 5 11.28 15.79 15.09
N PHE A 6 11.09 16.95 14.51
CA PHE A 6 11.66 17.27 13.21
C PHE A 6 13.20 17.22 13.24
N GLY A 7 13.80 16.62 12.22
CA GLY A 7 15.25 16.42 12.07
C GLY A 7 15.83 15.28 12.91
N SER A 8 15.00 14.51 13.64
CA SER A 8 15.48 13.42 14.50
C SER A 8 15.27 12.02 13.92
N VAL A 9 14.98 11.91 12.62
CA VAL A 9 14.72 10.62 11.96
C VAL A 9 15.98 9.74 11.96
N THR A 10 15.82 8.42 11.98
CA THR A 10 16.96 7.50 11.95
C THR A 10 17.63 7.46 10.57
N PRO A 11 18.81 6.84 10.42
CA PRO A 11 19.40 6.61 9.10
C PRO A 11 18.56 5.75 8.16
N ASP A 12 17.71 4.86 8.69
CA ASP A 12 16.84 4.00 7.88
C ASP A 12 15.60 4.76 7.38
N ASP A 13 15.21 5.82 8.08
CA ASP A 13 14.10 6.72 7.74
C ASP A 13 14.53 7.90 6.85
N ARG A 14 15.66 7.78 6.14
CA ARG A 14 16.14 8.80 5.21
C ARG A 14 16.73 8.19 3.95
N VAL A 15 16.49 8.83 2.82
CA VAL A 15 17.08 8.43 1.54
C VAL A 15 17.42 9.67 0.73
N GLN A 16 18.59 9.66 0.09
CA GLN A 16 18.97 10.66 -0.90
C GLN A 16 18.52 10.17 -2.27
N VAL A 17 17.68 10.96 -2.94
CA VAL A 17 17.29 10.72 -4.34
C VAL A 17 17.72 11.95 -5.13
N ASP A 18 18.64 11.76 -6.08
CA ASP A 18 19.31 12.85 -6.78
C ASP A 18 19.86 13.91 -5.78
N ASP A 19 19.42 15.16 -5.91
CA ASP A 19 19.83 16.27 -5.06
C ASP A 19 18.89 16.52 -3.86
N VAL A 20 17.84 15.69 -3.67
CA VAL A 20 16.87 15.84 -2.58
C VAL A 20 17.08 14.78 -1.50
N LEU A 21 17.31 15.23 -0.26
CA LEU A 21 17.26 14.37 0.91
C LEU A 21 15.82 14.25 1.40
N PHE A 22 15.28 13.04 1.36
CA PHE A 22 13.97 12.73 1.94
C PHE A 22 14.13 12.13 3.34
N GLU A 23 13.29 12.60 4.26
CA GLU A 23 13.14 12.08 5.61
C GLU A 23 11.69 11.62 5.83
N LEU A 24 11.49 10.44 6.42
CA LEU A 24 10.19 9.85 6.69
C LEU A 24 9.69 10.22 8.09
N TYR A 25 8.42 10.62 8.18
CA TYR A 25 7.76 10.95 9.44
C TYR A 25 6.42 10.25 9.55
N SER A 26 6.14 9.72 10.75
CA SER A 26 4.83 9.17 11.11
C SER A 26 4.01 10.18 11.91
N TRP A 27 2.71 10.21 11.68
CA TRP A 27 1.78 10.90 12.57
C TRP A 27 1.64 10.18 13.90
N ASN A 28 1.41 10.96 14.95
CA ASN A 28 1.12 10.52 16.30
C ASN A 28 -0.38 10.65 16.56
N ASN A 29 -1.18 9.89 15.83
CA ASN A 29 -2.62 9.83 15.96
C ASN A 29 -3.08 8.38 16.12
N ASN A 30 -4.25 8.20 16.71
CA ASN A 30 -4.96 6.93 16.54
C ASN A 30 -5.24 6.70 15.05
N PRO A 31 -5.31 5.43 14.59
CA PRO A 31 -5.64 5.11 13.21
C PRO A 31 -6.91 5.83 12.77
N LEU A 32 -6.88 6.37 11.54
CA LEU A 32 -7.98 7.12 10.93
C LEU A 32 -9.19 6.23 10.69
N SER A 33 -8.92 4.95 10.45
CA SER A 33 -9.90 3.87 10.37
C SER A 33 -9.43 2.70 11.22
N THR A 34 -10.36 2.00 11.86
CA THR A 34 -10.05 0.78 12.65
C THR A 34 -10.09 -0.49 11.81
N ALA A 35 -10.63 -0.44 10.59
CA ALA A 35 -10.85 -1.62 9.77
C ALA A 35 -10.66 -1.38 8.26
N GLY A 36 -10.14 -0.22 7.86
CA GLY A 36 -10.05 0.21 6.47
C GLY A 36 -8.74 0.93 6.14
N PRO A 37 -8.59 1.41 4.90
CA PRO A 37 -7.36 2.05 4.46
C PRO A 37 -7.15 3.38 5.18
N GLN A 38 -5.89 3.71 5.44
CA GLN A 38 -5.48 4.94 6.10
C GLN A 38 -5.23 6.02 5.06
N VAL A 39 -6.29 6.47 4.38
CA VAL A 39 -6.20 7.34 3.19
C VAL A 39 -7.10 8.58 3.30
N PHE A 40 -6.74 9.64 2.58
CA PHE A 40 -7.58 10.84 2.45
C PHE A 40 -8.02 11.07 1.02
N GLY A 41 -9.32 10.88 0.77
CA GLY A 41 -9.92 11.14 -0.53
C GLY A 41 -9.99 12.64 -0.84
N TYR A 42 -9.67 12.99 -2.09
CA TYR A 42 -9.95 14.29 -2.69
C TYR A 42 -10.29 14.12 -4.18
N THR A 43 -10.73 15.18 -4.86
CA THR A 43 -11.07 15.12 -6.28
C THR A 43 -10.20 16.07 -7.08
N ALA A 44 -9.53 15.56 -8.11
CA ALA A 44 -8.86 16.37 -9.11
C ALA A 44 -9.82 16.63 -10.29
N ALA A 45 -9.90 17.87 -10.77
CA ALA A 45 -10.78 18.22 -11.89
C ALA A 45 -9.96 18.41 -13.18
N VAL A 46 -10.14 17.52 -14.15
CA VAL A 46 -9.46 17.59 -15.46
C VAL A 46 -10.51 17.66 -16.56
N GLY A 47 -10.49 18.71 -17.38
CA GLY A 47 -11.43 18.85 -18.50
C GLY A 47 -12.92 18.88 -18.13
N GLY A 48 -13.25 19.22 -16.87
CA GLY A 48 -14.62 19.19 -16.36
C GLY A 48 -15.10 17.83 -15.84
N GLN A 49 -14.25 16.79 -15.93
CA GLN A 49 -14.43 15.49 -15.27
C GLN A 49 -13.74 15.50 -13.91
N GLY A 50 -14.34 14.83 -12.92
CA GLY A 50 -13.77 14.67 -11.59
C GLY A 50 -13.12 13.30 -11.43
N TYR A 51 -11.86 13.28 -11.00
CA TYR A 51 -11.09 12.07 -10.76
C TYR A 51 -10.94 11.87 -9.25
N PRO A 52 -11.34 10.71 -8.70
CA PRO A 52 -11.04 10.39 -7.31
C PRO A 52 -9.53 10.22 -7.16
N MET A 53 -8.99 10.82 -6.12
CA MET A 53 -7.60 10.75 -5.72
C MET A 53 -7.54 10.46 -4.22
N GLU A 54 -6.47 9.81 -3.78
CA GLU A 54 -6.23 9.53 -2.37
C GLU A 54 -4.81 9.97 -1.99
N LEU A 55 -4.70 10.69 -0.88
CA LEU A 55 -3.44 10.81 -0.17
C LEU A 55 -3.22 9.51 0.61
N VAL A 56 -2.08 8.88 0.38
CA VAL A 56 -1.74 7.56 0.93
C VAL A 56 -0.48 7.66 1.79
N PRO A 57 -0.32 6.75 2.77
CA PRO A 57 0.93 6.67 3.52
C PRO A 57 2.09 6.33 2.59
N VAL A 58 3.28 6.79 2.95
CA VAL A 58 4.51 6.65 2.15
C VAL A 58 5.55 5.80 2.88
N ALA A 59 6.29 5.00 2.15
CA ALA A 59 7.48 4.29 2.61
C ALA A 59 8.69 4.80 1.83
N LEU A 60 9.87 4.75 2.47
CA LEU A 60 11.14 4.99 1.78
C LEU A 60 11.78 3.65 1.44
N THR A 61 12.15 3.48 0.17
CA THR A 61 12.95 2.34 -0.30
C THR A 61 14.28 2.85 -0.85
N SER A 62 15.15 1.93 -1.27
CA SER A 62 16.40 2.29 -1.96
C SER A 62 16.17 3.06 -3.26
N ASP A 63 14.99 2.90 -3.88
CA ASP A 63 14.62 3.54 -5.14
C ASP A 63 13.90 4.89 -4.93
N GLY A 64 13.72 5.28 -3.67
CA GLY A 64 13.07 6.53 -3.27
C GLY A 64 11.70 6.32 -2.62
N PRO A 65 10.88 7.38 -2.54
CA PRO A 65 9.57 7.30 -1.91
C PRO A 65 8.56 6.52 -2.74
N GLN A 66 7.82 5.64 -2.09
CA GLN A 66 6.77 4.81 -2.70
C GLN A 66 5.55 4.74 -1.77
N GLU A 67 4.39 4.33 -2.28
CA GLU A 67 3.23 4.05 -1.43
C GLU A 67 3.57 2.98 -0.40
N LYS A 68 3.28 3.25 0.88
CA LYS A 68 3.38 2.22 1.91
C LYS A 68 2.26 1.22 1.68
N ARG A 69 2.61 -0.06 1.78
CA ARG A 69 1.65 -1.16 1.76
C ARG A 69 0.51 -0.91 2.78
N PRO A 70 -0.76 -1.13 2.40
CA PRO A 70 -1.89 -0.84 3.26
C PRO A 70 -2.02 -1.84 4.42
N GLU A 71 -2.43 -1.31 5.56
CA GLU A 71 -2.65 -1.99 6.85
C GLU A 71 -3.95 -1.43 7.47
N ARG A 72 -4.71 -2.24 8.23
CA ARG A 72 -5.99 -1.80 8.82
C ARG A 72 -5.86 -0.64 9.81
N SER A 73 -4.76 -0.61 10.56
CA SER A 73 -4.53 0.27 11.70
C SER A 73 -3.14 0.91 11.67
N GLY A 74 -2.48 0.94 10.51
CA GLY A 74 -1.14 1.51 10.36
C GLY A 74 -1.11 3.03 10.60
N PRO A 75 0.02 3.59 11.06
CA PRO A 75 0.18 5.04 11.15
C PRO A 75 0.21 5.66 9.74
N PHE A 76 -0.33 6.86 9.61
CA PHE A 76 -0.17 7.66 8.39
C PHE A 76 1.23 8.27 8.36
N THR A 77 1.94 8.10 7.25
CA THR A 77 3.32 8.58 7.08
C THR A 77 3.41 9.62 5.96
N LEU A 78 4.40 10.51 6.06
CA LEU A 78 4.67 11.59 5.12
C LEU A 78 6.17 11.85 5.03
N LEU A 79 6.59 12.62 4.03
CA LEU A 79 7.99 12.96 3.83
C LEU A 79 8.26 14.42 4.17
N PHE A 80 9.50 14.69 4.55
CA PHE A 80 10.11 16.00 4.36
C PHE A 80 11.24 15.89 3.35
N GLY A 81 11.17 16.66 2.26
CA GLY A 81 12.23 16.78 1.27
C GLY A 81 13.06 18.04 1.52
N ASN A 82 14.37 17.96 1.28
CA ASN A 82 15.28 19.09 1.35
C ASN A 82 16.34 19.00 0.26
N ASP A 83 16.37 19.98 -0.62
CA ASP A 83 17.34 20.12 -1.71
C ASP A 83 18.40 21.20 -1.46
N GLY A 84 18.35 21.87 -0.30
CA GLY A 84 19.26 22.94 0.07
C GLY A 84 19.05 24.27 -0.67
N LEU A 85 18.00 24.40 -1.50
CA LEU A 85 17.65 25.64 -2.23
C LEU A 85 16.71 26.55 -1.43
N GLY A 86 16.21 26.07 -0.28
CA GLY A 86 15.38 26.81 0.66
C GLY A 86 13.88 26.72 0.35
N ASP A 87 13.08 27.42 1.16
CA ASP A 87 11.61 27.25 1.23
C ASP A 87 10.84 27.63 -0.05
N ALA A 88 11.50 28.27 -1.01
CA ALA A 88 10.90 28.61 -2.30
C ALA A 88 11.04 27.50 -3.35
N SER A 89 11.75 26.41 -3.02
CA SER A 89 11.94 25.29 -3.92
C SER A 89 10.76 24.31 -3.86
N ASP A 90 10.30 23.86 -5.02
CA ASP A 90 9.21 22.87 -5.14
C ASP A 90 9.57 21.51 -4.53
N THR A 91 10.86 21.25 -4.30
CA THR A 91 11.40 20.02 -3.72
C THR A 91 11.84 20.15 -2.25
N THR A 92 11.61 21.31 -1.63
CA THR A 92 11.83 21.52 -0.19
C THR A 92 10.51 21.72 0.55
N GLY A 93 10.22 20.87 1.54
CA GLY A 93 8.99 20.96 2.32
C GLY A 93 8.42 19.61 2.72
N PHE A 94 7.18 19.61 3.21
CA PHE A 94 6.44 18.39 3.52
C PHE A 94 5.68 17.87 2.30
N PHE A 95 5.77 16.57 2.06
CA PHE A 95 5.11 15.89 0.95
C PHE A 95 4.22 14.76 1.44
N LEU A 96 3.08 14.63 0.77
CA LEU A 96 2.16 13.49 0.90
C LEU A 96 2.15 12.75 -0.43
N PHE A 97 2.10 11.43 -0.38
CA PHE A 97 2.02 10.61 -1.59
C PHE A 97 0.58 10.58 -2.08
N THR A 98 0.36 10.70 -3.38
CA THR A 98 -0.98 10.70 -3.96
C THR A 98 -1.13 9.63 -5.02
N LYS A 99 -2.28 8.97 -5.03
CA LYS A 99 -2.67 7.95 -6.02
C LYS A 99 -4.03 8.30 -6.61
N GLN A 100 -4.19 8.02 -7.90
CA GLN A 100 -5.50 8.12 -8.57
C GLN A 100 -6.31 6.88 -8.25
N GLY A 101 -7.55 7.06 -7.82
CA GLY A 101 -8.49 5.98 -7.54
C GLY A 101 -8.87 5.89 -6.06
N THR A 102 -9.62 4.84 -5.73
CA THR A 102 -10.09 4.57 -4.37
C THR A 102 -9.57 3.22 -3.92
N LEU A 103 -8.85 3.17 -2.80
CA LEU A 103 -8.37 1.92 -2.24
C LEU A 103 -9.53 1.19 -1.55
N GLN A 104 -9.70 -0.08 -1.87
CA GLN A 104 -10.73 -0.96 -1.32
C GLN A 104 -10.08 -2.17 -0.67
N LYS A 105 -10.87 -2.89 0.12
CA LYS A 105 -10.43 -4.06 0.87
C LYS A 105 -11.52 -5.10 0.91
N GLN A 106 -11.16 -6.36 0.67
CA GLN A 106 -12.02 -7.51 0.89
C GLN A 106 -11.32 -8.52 1.80
N THR A 107 -11.98 -8.91 2.89
CA THR A 107 -11.46 -9.90 3.83
C THR A 107 -12.01 -11.28 3.51
N THR A 108 -11.15 -12.29 3.47
CA THR A 108 -11.52 -13.68 3.21
C THR A 108 -10.71 -14.64 4.09
N SER A 109 -11.12 -15.91 4.18
CA SER A 109 -10.41 -16.93 4.95
C SER A 109 -10.17 -18.17 4.10
N PHE A 110 -8.97 -18.74 4.21
CA PHE A 110 -8.58 -19.97 3.51
C PHE A 110 -8.30 -21.11 4.50
N ASP A 111 -8.56 -22.33 4.07
CA ASP A 111 -8.53 -23.53 4.93
C ASP A 111 -7.12 -24.07 5.23
N GLY A 112 -6.08 -23.60 4.52
CA GLY A 112 -4.71 -24.09 4.65
C GLY A 112 -4.45 -25.49 4.12
N VAL A 113 -5.43 -26.12 3.47
CA VAL A 113 -5.31 -27.52 3.02
C VAL A 113 -5.71 -27.74 1.56
N THR A 114 -6.53 -26.88 0.97
CA THR A 114 -6.95 -27.01 -0.43
C THR A 114 -5.91 -26.39 -1.36
N PRO A 115 -5.23 -27.16 -2.23
CA PRO A 115 -4.25 -26.62 -3.18
C PRO A 115 -4.91 -25.81 -4.31
N ASN A 116 -4.17 -24.87 -4.91
CA ASN A 116 -4.62 -24.07 -6.07
C ASN A 116 -5.96 -23.36 -5.84
N GLN A 117 -6.17 -22.84 -4.62
CA GLN A 117 -7.36 -22.04 -4.32
C GLN A 117 -7.36 -20.76 -5.14
N THR A 118 -8.55 -20.35 -5.56
CA THR A 118 -8.77 -19.09 -6.25
C THR A 118 -9.78 -18.23 -5.49
N PHE A 119 -9.68 -16.92 -5.64
CA PHE A 119 -10.63 -15.97 -5.08
C PHE A 119 -10.88 -14.84 -6.08
N ASP A 120 -12.14 -14.61 -6.42
CA ASP A 120 -12.51 -13.64 -7.44
C ASP A 120 -13.02 -12.36 -6.79
N ILE A 121 -12.57 -11.22 -7.31
CA ILE A 121 -13.10 -9.90 -6.99
C ILE A 121 -13.80 -9.36 -8.22
N GLU A 122 -15.12 -9.49 -8.23
CA GLU A 122 -16.02 -9.06 -9.31
C GLU A 122 -16.36 -7.56 -9.19
N ILE A 123 -15.34 -6.72 -9.09
CA ILE A 123 -15.46 -5.26 -9.08
C ILE A 123 -14.72 -4.70 -10.28
N ASP A 124 -15.41 -3.89 -11.08
CA ASP A 124 -14.87 -3.37 -12.33
C ASP A 124 -13.76 -2.32 -12.08
N ASN A 125 -12.87 -2.17 -13.06
CA ASN A 125 -11.80 -1.15 -13.10
C ASN A 125 -10.74 -1.28 -12.00
N ILE A 126 -10.40 -2.52 -11.60
CA ILE A 126 -9.28 -2.75 -10.68
C ILE A 126 -7.97 -2.49 -11.41
N ASN A 127 -7.08 -1.74 -10.77
CA ASN A 127 -5.72 -1.58 -11.25
C ASN A 127 -4.87 -2.80 -10.84
N GLU A 128 -4.51 -3.64 -11.80
CA GLU A 128 -3.69 -4.84 -11.59
C GLU A 128 -2.32 -4.56 -10.95
N THR A 129 -1.79 -3.35 -11.09
CA THR A 129 -0.49 -2.97 -10.51
C THR A 129 -0.58 -2.42 -9.08
N ASP A 130 -1.79 -2.33 -8.53
CA ASP A 130 -2.08 -1.73 -7.22
C ASP A 130 -2.93 -2.68 -6.37
N ILE A 131 -2.34 -3.85 -6.12
CA ILE A 131 -2.93 -4.95 -5.38
C ILE A 131 -1.98 -5.40 -4.27
N PHE A 132 -2.53 -5.65 -3.07
CA PHE A 132 -1.77 -6.16 -1.94
C PHE A 132 -2.53 -7.26 -1.22
N VAL A 133 -1.82 -8.30 -0.78
CA VAL A 133 -2.39 -9.45 -0.06
C VAL A 133 -1.69 -9.60 1.29
N ASN A 134 -2.45 -9.49 2.37
CA ASN A 134 -1.92 -9.61 3.73
C ASN A 134 -2.66 -10.71 4.48
N ASN A 135 -1.93 -11.71 4.98
CA ASN A 135 -2.39 -12.62 6.02
C ASN A 135 -2.36 -11.88 7.37
N ILE A 136 -3.48 -11.92 8.08
CA ILE A 136 -3.74 -11.10 9.26
C ILE A 136 -4.25 -11.96 10.42
N ASP A 137 -4.03 -11.46 11.63
CA ASP A 137 -4.75 -11.94 12.79
C ASP A 137 -6.23 -11.51 12.67
N PRO A 138 -7.20 -12.44 12.75
CA PRO A 138 -8.62 -12.11 12.59
C PRO A 138 -9.17 -11.25 13.73
N ASP A 139 -8.58 -11.32 14.93
CA ASP A 139 -9.04 -10.61 16.12
C ASP A 139 -8.45 -9.20 16.19
N THR A 140 -7.14 -9.04 15.93
CA THR A 140 -6.49 -7.73 15.98
C THR A 140 -6.51 -6.99 14.64
N GLY A 141 -6.52 -7.74 13.52
CA GLY A 141 -6.39 -7.18 12.18
C GLY A 141 -4.96 -6.79 11.81
N ASP A 142 -3.98 -7.09 12.67
CA ASP A 142 -2.57 -6.88 12.40
C ASP A 142 -2.08 -7.90 11.37
N ILE A 143 -1.13 -7.49 10.54
CA ILE A 143 -0.43 -8.41 9.65
C ILE A 143 0.34 -9.37 10.55
N LEU A 144 0.21 -10.68 10.30
CA LEU A 144 0.95 -11.67 11.07
C LEU A 144 2.45 -11.38 10.94
N GLU A 145 3.15 -11.25 12.06
CA GLU A 145 4.62 -11.11 12.06
C GLU A 145 5.25 -12.45 12.43
N ASP A 146 6.49 -12.64 11.96
CA ASP A 146 7.35 -13.82 12.13
C ASP A 146 7.18 -14.51 13.50
N ASP A 147 6.95 -15.82 13.51
CA ASP A 147 6.50 -16.60 14.68
C ASP A 147 7.56 -16.83 15.78
N GLY A 148 8.65 -16.05 15.78
CA GLY A 148 9.65 -16.03 16.85
C GLY A 148 10.46 -17.31 17.02
N ILE A 149 10.40 -18.25 16.05
CA ILE A 149 11.22 -19.46 16.05
C ILE A 149 12.54 -19.18 15.34
N LEU A 150 13.66 -19.40 16.04
CA LEU A 150 15.05 -19.10 15.65
C LEU A 150 15.56 -19.75 14.34
N PHE A 151 14.70 -20.40 13.54
CA PHE A 151 15.04 -21.02 12.27
C PHE A 151 13.97 -20.88 11.17
N SER A 152 12.89 -20.10 11.36
CA SER A 152 12.04 -19.66 10.24
C SER A 152 12.71 -18.44 9.60
N THR A 153 12.93 -18.46 8.29
CA THR A 153 13.45 -17.32 7.52
C THR A 153 12.32 -16.63 6.77
N GLY A 154 11.20 -16.36 7.44
CA GLY A 154 10.19 -15.44 6.96
C GLY A 154 8.76 -15.93 7.14
N ASP A 155 8.14 -15.56 8.26
CA ASP A 155 6.68 -15.57 8.43
C ASP A 155 6.08 -14.18 8.61
N SER A 156 6.55 -13.19 7.84
CA SER A 156 5.75 -11.99 7.53
C SER A 156 4.45 -12.36 6.79
N GLY A 157 3.27 -12.01 7.29
CA GLY A 157 1.97 -12.17 6.63
C GLY A 157 1.81 -11.42 5.30
N LEU A 158 2.90 -10.90 4.73
CA LEU A 158 2.97 -10.24 3.44
C LEU A 158 3.12 -11.28 2.33
N TRP A 159 2.14 -11.31 1.42
CA TRP A 159 2.20 -12.14 0.23
C TRP A 159 2.65 -11.31 -0.97
N VAL A 160 3.47 -11.91 -1.83
CA VAL A 160 4.10 -11.24 -2.97
C VAL A 160 3.45 -11.69 -4.28
N GLU A 161 3.10 -10.75 -5.14
CA GLU A 161 2.60 -11.07 -6.47
C GLU A 161 3.72 -11.66 -7.35
N VAL A 162 3.37 -12.67 -8.15
CA VAL A 162 4.27 -13.17 -9.18
C VAL A 162 4.26 -12.24 -10.39
N ASP A 163 5.46 -11.88 -10.87
CA ASP A 163 5.64 -11.07 -12.06
C ASP A 163 5.29 -11.84 -13.34
N ILE A 164 4.01 -11.81 -13.71
CA ILE A 164 3.48 -12.45 -14.93
C ILE A 164 3.99 -11.79 -16.21
N ALA A 165 4.38 -10.51 -16.18
CA ALA A 165 4.83 -9.77 -17.35
C ALA A 165 6.15 -10.31 -17.92
N ASN A 166 6.96 -10.98 -17.09
CA ASN A 166 8.20 -11.63 -17.48
C ASN A 166 8.05 -13.15 -17.72
N ALA A 167 6.86 -13.59 -18.14
CA ALA A 167 6.51 -14.99 -18.43
C ALA A 167 6.71 -15.94 -17.24
N GLN A 168 6.53 -15.42 -16.02
CA GLN A 168 6.50 -16.20 -14.79
C GLN A 168 5.05 -16.54 -14.41
N ASN A 169 4.87 -17.55 -13.57
CA ASN A 169 3.58 -17.89 -12.95
C ASN A 169 3.81 -18.52 -11.57
N ILE A 170 2.71 -18.84 -10.87
CA ILE A 170 2.77 -19.37 -9.51
C ILE A 170 3.65 -20.63 -9.38
N ILE A 171 3.74 -21.44 -10.45
CA ILE A 171 4.55 -22.67 -10.52
C ILE A 171 5.99 -22.38 -10.96
N PHE A 172 6.18 -21.49 -11.93
CA PHE A 172 7.46 -21.17 -12.57
C PHE A 172 7.80 -19.70 -12.39
N ASN A 173 8.52 -19.39 -11.32
CA ASN A 173 9.01 -18.04 -11.03
C ASN A 173 10.40 -18.07 -10.42
N THR A 174 11.09 -16.92 -10.44
CA THR A 174 12.43 -16.77 -9.86
C THR A 174 12.40 -16.29 -8.41
N ASN A 175 11.21 -16.04 -7.85
CA ASN A 175 11.06 -15.54 -6.49
C ASN A 175 11.24 -16.68 -5.47
N SER A 176 12.21 -16.51 -4.56
CA SER A 176 12.49 -17.47 -3.50
C SER A 176 11.46 -17.47 -2.37
N ASP A 177 10.64 -16.41 -2.24
CA ASP A 177 9.52 -16.41 -1.31
C ASP A 177 8.47 -17.44 -1.74
N ARG A 178 7.97 -18.20 -0.77
CA ARG A 178 6.93 -19.20 -0.99
C ARG A 178 5.52 -18.63 -0.83
N ARG A 179 5.36 -17.48 -0.17
CA ARG A 179 4.09 -16.79 0.04
C ARG A 179 3.84 -15.86 -1.13
N LYS A 180 3.26 -16.45 -2.16
CA LYS A 180 3.04 -15.77 -3.43
C LYS A 180 1.67 -16.09 -3.97
N PHE A 181 1.17 -15.16 -4.76
CA PHE A 181 -0.09 -15.27 -5.48
C PHE A 181 0.11 -14.77 -6.90
N GLU A 182 -0.78 -15.16 -7.78
CA GLU A 182 -0.85 -14.72 -9.16
C GLU A 182 -2.18 -13.98 -9.36
N ILE A 183 -2.15 -12.92 -10.16
CA ILE A 183 -3.34 -12.19 -10.57
C ILE A 183 -3.69 -12.60 -11.99
N GLU A 184 -4.88 -13.14 -12.16
CA GLU A 184 -5.49 -13.37 -13.46
C GLU A 184 -6.53 -12.27 -13.74
N PRO A 185 -6.35 -11.42 -14.76
CA PRO A 185 -7.38 -10.46 -15.15
C PRO A 185 -8.60 -11.17 -15.74
N LEU A 186 -9.77 -10.67 -15.39
CA LEU A 186 -11.08 -11.12 -15.88
C LEU A 186 -11.72 -10.03 -16.76
N ASP A 187 -12.96 -10.24 -17.20
CA ASP A 187 -13.71 -9.23 -17.97
C ASP A 187 -13.92 -7.95 -17.12
N ASP A 188 -14.01 -6.79 -17.79
CA ASP A 188 -14.22 -5.47 -17.16
C ASP A 188 -13.16 -5.07 -16.10
N ASP A 189 -11.93 -5.56 -16.27
CA ASP A 189 -10.79 -5.35 -15.36
C ASP A 189 -11.09 -5.81 -13.92
N GLN A 190 -11.88 -6.87 -13.80
CA GLN A 190 -12.00 -7.65 -12.58
C GLN A 190 -10.77 -8.55 -12.40
N VAL A 191 -10.55 -9.09 -11.20
CA VAL A 191 -9.35 -9.90 -10.92
C VAL A 191 -9.68 -11.20 -10.20
N ARG A 192 -8.93 -12.25 -10.54
CA ARG A 192 -8.87 -13.50 -9.80
C ARG A 192 -7.50 -13.65 -9.16
N PHE A 193 -7.50 -13.88 -7.86
CA PHE A 193 -6.31 -14.27 -7.11
C PHE A 193 -6.15 -15.79 -7.22
N VAL A 194 -4.96 -16.24 -7.61
CA VAL A 194 -4.59 -17.66 -7.69
C VAL A 194 -3.46 -17.93 -6.70
N PHE A 195 -3.67 -18.91 -5.83
CA PHE A 195 -2.71 -19.26 -4.78
C PHE A 195 -2.02 -20.61 -5.04
N GLY A 196 -0.97 -20.88 -4.27
CA GLY A 196 -0.11 -22.05 -4.42
C GLY A 196 -0.75 -23.40 -4.09
N ASP A 197 0.01 -24.45 -4.38
CA ASP A 197 -0.37 -25.85 -4.18
C ASP A 197 0.39 -26.57 -3.05
N GLY A 198 1.33 -25.88 -2.40
CA GLY A 198 2.23 -26.42 -1.37
C GLY A 198 3.58 -26.91 -1.89
N GLU A 199 3.76 -27.09 -3.20
CA GLU A 199 5.02 -27.53 -3.80
C GLU A 199 5.88 -26.32 -4.19
N PHE A 200 5.32 -25.41 -5.00
CA PHE A 200 6.04 -24.25 -5.56
C PHE A 200 5.74 -22.93 -4.84
N ALA A 201 4.57 -22.87 -4.21
CA ALA A 201 4.08 -21.77 -3.40
C ALA A 201 3.23 -22.33 -2.26
N GLU A 202 3.09 -21.59 -1.16
CA GLU A 202 2.31 -22.02 -0.01
C GLU A 202 0.81 -22.08 -0.29
N ILE A 203 0.16 -23.04 0.37
CA ILE A 203 -1.30 -23.10 0.43
C ILE A 203 -1.76 -22.01 1.41
N PRO A 204 -2.66 -21.09 1.02
CA PRO A 204 -3.06 -19.99 1.89
C PRO A 204 -3.83 -20.54 3.09
N SER A 205 -3.50 -20.05 4.28
CA SER A 205 -4.11 -20.49 5.54
C SER A 205 -4.36 -19.31 6.46
N GLY A 206 -5.57 -19.26 7.03
CA GLY A 206 -5.96 -18.19 7.94
C GLY A 206 -6.79 -17.10 7.25
N THR A 207 -6.75 -15.90 7.82
CA THR A 207 -7.59 -14.76 7.38
C THR A 207 -6.73 -13.77 6.62
N PHE A 208 -7.24 -13.30 5.48
CA PHE A 208 -6.53 -12.43 4.57
C PHE A 208 -7.30 -11.17 4.31
N ASP A 209 -6.60 -10.05 4.23
CA ASP A 209 -7.07 -8.83 3.60
C ASP A 209 -6.48 -8.71 2.20
N LEU A 210 -7.37 -8.65 1.20
CA LEU A 210 -7.06 -8.38 -0.20
C LEU A 210 -7.36 -6.90 -0.45
N TRP A 211 -6.33 -6.14 -0.73
CA TRP A 211 -6.41 -4.72 -1.05
C TRP A 211 -6.28 -4.51 -2.55
N TYR A 212 -7.11 -3.64 -3.10
CA TYR A 212 -7.13 -3.34 -4.53
C TYR A 212 -7.60 -1.91 -4.75
N ARG A 213 -7.00 -1.22 -5.73
CA ARG A 213 -7.40 0.14 -6.08
C ARG A 213 -8.29 0.15 -7.32
N ILE A 214 -9.47 0.76 -7.18
CA ILE A 214 -10.34 1.05 -8.33
C ILE A 214 -9.89 2.37 -8.94
N SER A 215 -9.51 2.33 -10.22
CA SER A 215 -8.96 3.49 -10.95
C SER A 215 -9.94 4.01 -12.00
N ALA A 216 -9.62 5.14 -12.64
CA ALA A 216 -10.50 5.74 -13.66
C ALA A 216 -10.56 4.93 -14.97
N ASN A 217 -9.70 3.91 -15.13
CA ASN A 217 -9.57 3.07 -16.32
C ASN A 217 -9.43 3.85 -17.63
N GLU A 218 -8.63 4.91 -17.59
CA GLU A 218 -8.32 5.71 -18.76
C GLU A 218 -6.92 6.31 -18.67
N ASN A 219 -6.32 6.56 -19.83
CA ASN A 219 -5.04 7.25 -19.91
C ASN A 219 -5.26 8.76 -19.78
N VAL A 220 -5.22 9.26 -18.55
CA VAL A 220 -5.38 10.68 -18.23
C VAL A 220 -4.12 11.25 -17.58
N SER A 221 -3.68 12.40 -18.07
CA SER A 221 -2.64 13.19 -17.40
C SER A 221 -3.31 14.17 -16.45
N ILE A 222 -3.10 14.00 -15.14
CA ILE A 222 -3.63 14.91 -14.11
C ILE A 222 -2.63 16.06 -13.90
N PRO A 223 -2.95 17.30 -14.32
CA PRO A 223 -2.00 18.40 -14.18
C PRO A 223 -1.90 18.87 -12.73
N GLN A 224 -0.71 19.27 -12.28
CA GLN A 224 -0.45 19.69 -10.89
C GLN A 224 -1.39 20.79 -10.41
N ASN A 225 -1.74 21.76 -11.27
CA ASN A 225 -2.64 22.86 -10.88
C ASN A 225 -4.07 22.42 -10.52
N THR A 226 -4.47 21.20 -10.86
CA THR A 226 -5.79 20.66 -10.51
C THR A 226 -5.85 20.11 -9.09
N VAL A 227 -4.68 19.89 -8.47
CA VAL A 227 -4.53 19.37 -7.10
C VAL A 227 -4.04 20.43 -6.10
N ILE A 228 -3.79 21.65 -6.56
CA ILE A 228 -3.44 22.80 -5.70
C ILE A 228 -4.69 23.28 -4.94
N ASP A 229 -4.50 23.71 -3.70
CA ASP A 229 -5.55 24.25 -2.81
C ASP A 229 -6.74 23.29 -2.58
N GLN A 230 -6.52 21.99 -2.76
CA GLN A 230 -7.49 20.97 -2.41
C GLN A 230 -7.48 20.74 -0.90
N ASN A 231 -8.66 20.78 -0.29
CA ASN A 231 -8.81 20.54 1.14
C ASN A 231 -9.04 19.05 1.40
N ALA A 232 -8.07 18.40 2.06
CA ALA A 232 -8.27 17.12 2.72
C ALA A 232 -8.33 17.36 4.24
N SER A 233 -9.37 16.84 4.89
CA SER A 233 -9.57 16.98 6.33
C SER A 233 -9.52 15.64 7.03
N PHE A 234 -8.92 15.60 8.22
CA PHE A 234 -8.91 14.42 9.06
C PHE A 234 -9.24 14.77 10.50
N THR A 235 -9.80 13.81 11.24
CA THR A 235 -10.01 13.95 12.67
C THR A 235 -8.77 13.45 13.39
N TYR A 236 -8.22 14.28 14.25
CA TYR A 236 -7.11 13.91 15.11
C TYR A 236 -7.67 13.51 16.48
N THR A 237 -7.23 12.37 16.98
CA THR A 237 -7.35 12.02 18.39
C THR A 237 -5.97 11.61 18.85
N ASP A 238 -5.41 12.32 19.81
CA ASP A 238 -4.11 11.98 20.37
C ASP A 238 -4.14 10.67 21.15
N ALA A 239 -2.96 10.17 21.53
CA ALA A 239 -2.81 8.96 22.33
C ALA A 239 -3.45 9.05 23.74
N PHE A 240 -3.93 10.23 24.15
CA PHE A 240 -4.63 10.48 25.42
C PHE A 240 -6.14 10.74 25.23
N GLY A 241 -6.67 10.65 24.01
CA GLY A 241 -8.09 10.82 23.70
C GLY A 241 -8.54 12.26 23.46
N GLY A 242 -7.60 13.20 23.25
CA GLY A 242 -7.85 14.62 22.96
C GLY A 242 -7.87 14.97 21.48
#